data_AF-A0A349CSM6-F1
#
_entry.id   AF-A0A349CSM6-F1
#
_cell.length_a   1.000
_cell.length_b   1.000
_cell.length_c   1.000
_cell.angle_alpha   90.00
_cell.angle_beta   90.00
_cell.angle_gamma   90.00
#
_symmetry.space_group_name_H-M   'P 1'
#
loop_
_entity.id
_entity.type
_entity.pdbx_description
1 polymer ?
#
loop_
_entity_poly.entity_id
_entity_poly.type
_entity_poly.pdbx_seq_one_letter_code
_entity_poly.pdbx_strand_id
1 'polypeptide(L)'
;AVAHPAELTTIPILGLLLYATFLSVPFAKIGQAFRDWRFLSTVLVVNFVLVPIVVFLLSRIVAHDQVLLVGVLFVLLTPCVDYVIVFTGIAGGAKERLLAAAPLLMLAQMLLLPFYLWLFVGAEFVGAVDLAPFVEAFLLLIVLPLVTAGLTQLVAARTRWGAAVQEVVLGAMVPLMMLTLAVVVASQIAGVGRQLGVLLLAIPVFVLFAAVMVPVGALAGRVALLDVPARRAIVFS
;
A
#
# COMPACT_ATOMS: atom_id res chain seq x y z
N ALA A 1 -13.28 24.56 -11.32
CA ALA A 1 -13.08 25.57 -10.27
C ALA A 1 -12.99 25.00 -8.84
N VAL A 2 -13.48 23.78 -8.56
CA VAL A 2 -13.42 23.17 -7.20
C VAL A 2 -12.21 22.25 -6.99
N ALA A 3 -11.41 21.98 -8.02
CA ALA A 3 -10.30 21.02 -7.97
C ALA A 3 -9.11 21.49 -7.11
N HIS A 4 -8.78 22.78 -7.16
CA HIS A 4 -7.59 23.32 -6.50
C HIS A 4 -7.62 23.32 -4.94
N PRO A 5 -8.73 23.71 -4.27
CA PRO A 5 -8.77 23.67 -2.81
C PRO A 5 -8.96 22.24 -2.25
N ALA A 6 -9.48 21.30 -3.05
CA ALA A 6 -9.59 19.89 -2.66
C ALA A 6 -8.20 19.20 -2.63
N GLU A 7 -7.30 19.51 -3.57
CA GLU A 7 -5.91 19.02 -3.56
C GLU A 7 -5.15 19.47 -2.31
N LEU A 8 -5.29 20.74 -1.92
CA LEU A 8 -4.62 21.31 -0.74
C LEU A 8 -5.07 20.69 0.59
N THR A 9 -6.31 20.20 0.66
CA THR A 9 -6.86 19.56 1.88
C THR A 9 -6.60 18.05 1.91
N THR A 10 -6.39 17.44 0.74
CA THR A 10 -6.14 16.00 0.61
C THR A 10 -4.76 15.61 1.15
N ILE A 11 -3.73 16.41 0.86
CA ILE A 11 -2.35 16.21 1.34
C ILE A 11 -2.26 16.16 2.88
N PRO A 12 -2.81 17.13 3.65
CA PRO A 12 -2.74 17.08 5.12
C PRO A 12 -3.59 15.97 5.73
N ILE A 13 -4.77 15.64 5.15
CA ILE A 13 -5.59 14.52 5.62
C ILE A 13 -4.87 13.19 5.39
N LEU A 14 -4.26 13.00 4.21
CA LEU A 14 -3.42 11.84 3.91
C LEU A 14 -2.22 11.78 4.84
N GLY A 15 -1.53 12.90 5.09
CA GLY A 15 -0.43 12.96 6.03
C GLY A 15 -0.83 12.54 7.46
N LEU A 16 -2.01 12.98 7.92
CA LEU A 16 -2.56 12.59 9.23
C LEU A 16 -2.95 11.11 9.28
N LEU A 17 -3.53 10.59 8.21
CA LEU A 17 -3.90 9.18 8.06
C LEU A 17 -2.67 8.28 8.00
N LEU A 18 -1.65 8.67 7.23
CA LEU A 18 -0.37 7.97 7.18
C LEU A 18 0.33 8.03 8.53
N TYR A 19 0.28 9.17 9.23
CA TYR A 19 0.80 9.28 10.60
C TYR A 19 0.07 8.32 11.55
N ALA A 20 -1.26 8.28 11.55
CA ALA A 20 -2.03 7.35 12.38
C ALA A 20 -1.75 5.89 12.02
N THR A 21 -1.56 5.61 10.74
CA THR A 21 -1.22 4.29 10.20
C THR A 21 0.17 3.85 10.65
N PHE A 22 1.19 4.69 10.50
CA PHE A 22 2.54 4.40 10.98
C PHE A 22 2.59 4.29 12.49
N LEU A 23 1.79 5.08 13.22
CA LEU A 23 1.69 4.94 14.67
C LEU A 23 1.04 3.60 15.09
N SER A 24 0.22 3.01 14.22
CA SER A 24 -0.33 1.66 14.39
C SER A 24 0.69 0.54 14.18
N VAL A 25 1.82 0.82 13.52
CA VAL A 25 2.90 -0.14 13.31
C VAL A 25 3.76 -0.21 14.58
N PRO A 26 3.83 -1.34 15.30
CA PRO A 26 4.66 -1.45 16.49
C PRO A 26 6.14 -1.48 16.10
N PHE A 27 6.84 -0.34 16.14
CA PHE A 27 8.24 -0.24 15.71
C PHE A 27 9.17 -1.17 16.50
N ALA A 28 8.84 -1.46 17.76
CA ALA A 28 9.55 -2.43 18.60
C ALA A 28 9.53 -3.87 18.04
N LYS A 29 8.51 -4.23 17.23
CA LYS A 29 8.39 -5.55 16.60
C LYS A 29 9.04 -5.63 15.22
N ILE A 30 9.48 -4.51 14.63
CA ILE A 30 10.19 -4.49 13.32
C ILE A 30 11.48 -5.34 13.41
N GLY A 31 12.22 -5.24 14.51
CA GLY A 31 13.41 -6.06 14.72
C GLY A 31 13.11 -7.58 14.73
N GLN A 32 11.91 -7.97 15.15
CA GLN A 32 11.47 -9.37 15.08
C GLN A 32 11.11 -9.79 13.65
N ALA A 33 10.62 -8.86 12.80
CA ALA A 33 10.36 -9.14 11.39
C ALA A 33 11.66 -9.40 10.61
N PHE A 34 12.74 -8.67 10.90
CA PHE A 34 14.06 -8.99 10.34
C PHE A 34 14.58 -10.36 10.78
N ARG A 35 14.19 -10.83 11.97
CA ARG A 35 14.52 -12.17 12.46
C ARG A 35 13.72 -13.27 11.74
N ASP A 36 12.51 -12.97 11.28
CA ASP A 36 11.72 -13.85 10.41
C ASP A 36 12.01 -13.56 8.92
N TRP A 37 13.29 -13.68 8.55
CA TRP A 37 13.78 -13.40 7.20
C TRP A 37 13.07 -14.23 6.12
N ARG A 38 12.62 -15.44 6.44
CA ARG A 38 11.89 -16.32 5.51
C ARG A 38 10.53 -15.71 5.15
N PHE A 39 9.78 -15.25 6.15
CA PHE A 39 8.51 -14.56 5.89
C PHE A 39 8.75 -13.26 5.11
N LEU A 40 9.69 -12.43 5.57
CA LEU A 40 9.97 -11.14 4.96
C LEU A 40 10.41 -11.26 3.49
N SER A 41 11.38 -12.14 3.20
CA SER A 41 11.84 -12.38 1.82
C SER A 41 10.73 -12.94 0.94
N THR A 42 9.89 -13.85 1.46
CA THR A 42 8.77 -14.40 0.68
C THR A 42 7.74 -13.33 0.34
N VAL A 43 7.37 -12.48 1.30
CA VAL A 43 6.44 -11.36 1.07
C VAL A 43 7.03 -10.38 0.06
N LEU A 44 8.32 -10.03 0.17
CA LEU A 44 8.98 -9.14 -0.78
C LEU A 44 9.03 -9.74 -2.19
N VAL A 45 9.38 -11.02 -2.32
CA VAL A 45 9.47 -11.70 -3.63
C VAL A 45 8.07 -11.84 -4.25
N VAL A 46 7.05 -12.16 -3.46
CA VAL A 46 5.67 -12.21 -3.97
C VAL A 46 5.23 -10.84 -4.45
N ASN A 47 5.38 -9.79 -3.63
CA ASN A 47 4.90 -8.44 -3.92
C ASN A 47 5.70 -7.70 -4.98
N PHE A 48 7.01 -7.91 -5.05
CA PHE A 48 7.90 -7.16 -5.94
C PHE A 48 8.52 -8.00 -7.04
N VAL A 49 8.23 -9.30 -7.16
CA VAL A 49 8.70 -10.08 -8.32
C VAL A 49 7.52 -10.78 -8.97
N LEU A 50 6.75 -11.55 -8.21
CA LEU A 50 5.65 -12.32 -8.79
C LEU A 50 4.48 -11.43 -9.20
N VAL A 51 4.07 -10.47 -8.36
CA VAL A 51 3.04 -9.47 -8.72
C VAL A 51 3.43 -8.76 -10.03
N PRO A 52 4.60 -8.10 -10.19
CA PRO A 52 4.95 -7.45 -11.45
C PRO A 52 4.91 -8.38 -12.66
N ILE A 53 5.39 -9.62 -12.55
CA ILE A 53 5.36 -10.57 -13.67
C ILE A 53 3.92 -10.89 -14.09
N VAL A 54 3.04 -11.16 -13.13
CA VAL A 54 1.62 -11.42 -13.41
C VAL A 54 0.95 -10.18 -13.98
N VAL A 55 1.21 -9.01 -13.40
CA VAL A 55 0.71 -7.71 -13.86
C VAL A 55 1.18 -7.43 -15.28
N PHE A 56 2.42 -7.75 -15.63
CA PHE A 56 2.95 -7.57 -16.99
C PHE A 56 2.19 -8.39 -18.03
N LEU A 57 1.82 -9.63 -17.68
CA LEU A 57 1.05 -10.47 -18.59
C LEU A 57 -0.40 -9.95 -18.74
N LEU A 58 -1.02 -9.54 -17.63
CA LEU A 58 -2.39 -9.03 -17.61
C LEU A 58 -2.53 -7.65 -18.23
N SER A 59 -1.53 -6.79 -18.09
CA SER A 59 -1.52 -5.42 -18.60
C SER A 59 -1.61 -5.39 -20.14
N ARG A 60 -1.17 -6.45 -20.83
CA ARG A 60 -1.32 -6.60 -22.30
C ARG A 60 -2.77 -6.59 -22.77
N ILE A 61 -3.71 -6.98 -21.92
CA ILE A 61 -5.15 -6.97 -22.23
C ILE A 61 -5.67 -5.52 -22.28
N VAL A 62 -5.11 -4.65 -21.43
CA VAL A 62 -5.52 -3.25 -21.23
C VAL A 62 -4.63 -2.26 -21.98
N ALA A 63 -3.54 -2.73 -22.58
CA ALA A 63 -2.53 -1.91 -23.26
C ALA A 63 -3.06 -1.01 -24.40
N HIS A 64 -4.30 -1.22 -24.84
CA HIS A 64 -4.98 -0.39 -25.83
C HIS A 64 -5.34 1.01 -25.31
N ASP A 65 -5.45 1.21 -24.00
CA ASP A 65 -5.72 2.50 -23.37
C ASP A 65 -4.64 2.82 -22.32
N GLN A 66 -3.76 3.77 -22.64
CA GLN A 66 -2.63 4.14 -21.77
C GLN A 66 -3.08 4.70 -20.42
N VAL A 67 -4.21 5.41 -20.36
CA VAL A 67 -4.70 6.00 -19.10
C VAL A 67 -5.21 4.89 -18.18
N LEU A 68 -5.96 3.94 -18.73
CA LEU A 68 -6.44 2.79 -17.99
C LEU A 68 -5.29 1.88 -17.55
N LEU A 69 -4.30 1.65 -18.43
CA LEU A 69 -3.10 0.88 -18.14
C LEU A 69 -2.35 1.45 -16.93
N VAL A 70 -2.09 2.76 -16.92
CA VAL A 70 -1.38 3.42 -15.82
C VAL A 70 -2.17 3.30 -14.51
N GLY A 71 -3.49 3.53 -14.53
CA GLY A 71 -4.33 3.38 -13.34
C GLY A 71 -4.32 1.95 -12.78
N VAL A 72 -4.44 0.94 -13.66
CA VAL A 72 -4.33 -0.48 -13.28
C VAL A 72 -2.95 -0.78 -12.71
N LEU A 73 -1.87 -0.33 -13.34
CA LEU A 73 -0.51 -0.51 -12.83
C LEU A 73 -0.33 0.09 -11.45
N PHE A 74 -0.80 1.32 -11.21
CA PHE A 74 -0.75 1.91 -9.87
C PHE A 74 -1.51 1.06 -8.86
N VAL A 75 -2.74 0.62 -9.15
CA VAL A 75 -3.53 -0.18 -8.20
C VAL A 75 -2.88 -1.54 -7.91
N LEU A 76 -2.31 -2.23 -8.91
CA LEU A 76 -1.75 -3.57 -8.71
C LEU A 76 -0.30 -3.57 -8.20
N LEU A 77 0.50 -2.53 -8.49
CA LEU A 77 1.92 -2.46 -8.11
C LEU A 77 2.17 -1.66 -6.82
N THR A 78 1.18 -0.97 -6.29
CA THR A 78 1.30 -0.25 -5.00
C THR A 78 0.58 -1.03 -3.89
N PRO A 79 1.23 -2.02 -3.27
CA PRO A 79 0.64 -2.76 -2.17
C PRO A 79 0.42 -1.82 -0.98
N CYS A 80 -0.85 -1.58 -0.64
CA CYS A 80 -1.26 -0.82 0.53
C CYS A 80 -1.60 -1.79 1.68
N VAL A 81 -0.91 -1.65 2.80
CA VAL A 81 -0.88 -2.69 3.84
C VAL A 81 -2.08 -2.59 4.81
N ASP A 82 -2.79 -1.47 4.83
CA ASP A 82 -3.71 -1.11 5.93
C ASP A 82 -4.93 -2.03 6.05
N TYR A 83 -5.73 -2.18 4.98
CA TYR A 83 -6.90 -3.06 4.99
C TYR A 83 -6.53 -4.53 5.03
N VAL A 84 -5.41 -4.86 4.38
CA VAL A 84 -4.92 -6.23 4.30
C VAL A 84 -4.61 -6.78 5.69
N ILE A 85 -4.07 -5.98 6.61
CA ILE A 85 -3.79 -6.41 7.99
C ILE A 85 -5.07 -6.86 8.70
N VAL A 86 -6.18 -6.11 8.54
CA VAL A 86 -7.47 -6.43 9.18
C VAL A 86 -8.03 -7.73 8.60
N PHE A 87 -8.08 -7.86 7.27
CA PHE A 87 -8.55 -9.08 6.61
C PHE A 87 -7.67 -10.29 6.92
N THR A 88 -6.36 -10.11 6.95
CA THR A 88 -5.39 -11.13 7.38
C THR A 88 -5.70 -11.57 8.80
N GLY A 89 -6.00 -10.63 9.71
CA GLY A 89 -6.39 -10.93 11.08
C GLY A 89 -7.68 -11.75 11.17
N ILE A 90 -8.72 -11.36 10.43
CA ILE A 90 -10.01 -12.09 10.37
C ILE A 90 -9.82 -13.49 9.79
N ALA A 91 -8.94 -13.65 8.80
CA ALA A 91 -8.61 -14.95 8.21
C ALA A 91 -7.70 -15.83 9.09
N GLY A 92 -7.31 -15.36 10.30
CA GLY A 92 -6.38 -16.07 11.18
C GLY A 92 -4.96 -16.13 10.65
N GLY A 93 -4.58 -15.19 9.80
CA GLY A 93 -3.22 -14.99 9.30
C GLY A 93 -2.34 -14.22 10.27
N ALA A 94 -1.03 -14.20 9.99
CA ALA A 94 -0.01 -13.56 10.81
C ALA A 94 -0.01 -12.02 10.67
N LYS A 95 -1.10 -11.36 11.10
CA LYS A 95 -1.28 -9.90 11.00
C LYS A 95 -0.14 -9.11 11.63
N GLU A 96 0.44 -9.60 12.73
CA GLU A 96 1.55 -8.94 13.42
C GLU A 96 2.85 -8.98 12.61
N ARG A 97 3.11 -10.08 11.90
CA ARG A 97 4.28 -10.20 11.03
C ARG A 97 4.13 -9.30 9.80
N LEU A 98 2.92 -9.21 9.25
CA LEU A 98 2.61 -8.32 8.12
C LEU A 98 2.72 -6.84 8.53
N LEU A 99 2.16 -6.46 9.70
CA LEU A 99 2.31 -5.14 10.30
C LEU A 99 3.79 -4.74 10.45
N ALA A 100 4.62 -5.65 10.95
CA ALA A 100 6.04 -5.39 11.15
C ALA A 100 6.84 -5.32 9.82
N ALA A 101 6.35 -5.97 8.76
CA ALA A 101 6.93 -5.87 7.41
C ALA A 101 6.43 -4.64 6.62
N ALA A 102 5.35 -3.98 7.07
CA ALA A 102 4.70 -2.88 6.36
C ALA A 102 5.65 -1.71 6.01
N PRO A 103 6.53 -1.22 6.92
CA PRO A 103 7.45 -0.14 6.58
C PRO A 103 8.42 -0.53 5.47
N LEU A 104 8.93 -1.77 5.50
CA LEU A 104 9.83 -2.27 4.47
C LEU A 104 9.13 -2.40 3.11
N LEU A 105 7.89 -2.89 3.11
CA LEU A 105 7.05 -2.94 1.91
C LEU A 105 6.83 -1.54 1.35
N MET A 106 6.55 -0.55 2.22
CA MET A 106 6.37 0.84 1.80
C MET A 106 7.64 1.49 1.22
N LEU A 107 8.82 1.21 1.81
CA LEU A 107 10.09 1.67 1.24
C LEU A 107 10.40 0.98 -0.10
N ALA A 108 10.21 -0.34 -0.16
CA ALA A 108 10.46 -1.11 -1.36
C ALA A 108 9.55 -0.66 -2.51
N GLN A 109 8.24 -0.51 -2.28
CA GLN A 109 7.33 -0.03 -3.32
C GLN A 109 7.75 1.35 -3.83
N MET A 110 8.21 2.25 -2.96
CA MET A 110 8.58 3.59 -3.40
C MET A 110 9.79 3.58 -4.34
N LEU A 111 10.75 2.70 -4.07
CA LEU A 111 11.95 2.55 -4.89
C LEU A 111 11.66 1.79 -6.20
N LEU A 112 10.82 0.77 -6.13
CA LEU A 112 10.53 -0.14 -7.26
C LEU A 112 9.44 0.39 -8.20
N LEU A 113 8.50 1.21 -7.71
CA LEU A 113 7.41 1.76 -8.52
C LEU A 113 7.92 2.61 -9.73
N PRO A 114 8.81 3.60 -9.57
CA PRO A 114 9.31 4.36 -10.72
C PRO A 114 10.07 3.46 -11.70
N PHE A 115 10.79 2.45 -11.19
CA PHE A 115 11.46 1.46 -12.02
C PHE A 115 10.46 0.61 -12.82
N TYR A 116 9.36 0.16 -12.20
CA TYR A 116 8.31 -0.57 -12.92
C TYR A 116 7.57 0.30 -13.93
N LEU A 117 7.26 1.55 -13.61
CA LEU A 117 6.64 2.45 -14.58
C LEU A 117 7.55 2.68 -15.79
N TRP A 118 8.85 2.87 -15.57
CA TRP A 118 9.83 2.96 -16.65
C TRP A 118 9.87 1.70 -17.52
N LEU A 119 9.88 0.51 -16.91
CA LEU A 119 9.94 -0.77 -17.62
C LEU A 119 8.66 -1.08 -18.41
N PHE A 120 7.49 -0.73 -17.88
CA PHE A 120 6.19 -1.13 -18.45
C PHE A 120 5.60 -0.12 -19.44
N VAL A 121 5.81 1.19 -19.22
CA VAL A 121 5.23 2.26 -20.03
C VAL A 121 6.25 2.82 -21.05
N GLY A 122 7.55 2.68 -20.78
CA GLY A 122 8.63 3.13 -21.65
C GLY A 122 9.16 4.53 -21.34
N ALA A 123 10.30 4.86 -21.95
CA ALA A 123 11.07 6.07 -21.64
C ALA A 123 10.33 7.40 -21.90
N GLU A 124 9.34 7.41 -22.80
CA GLU A 124 8.55 8.62 -23.11
C GLU A 124 7.70 9.09 -21.93
N PHE A 125 7.25 8.20 -21.04
CA PHE A 125 6.46 8.58 -19.87
C PHE A 125 7.35 9.10 -18.73
N VAL A 126 8.55 8.55 -18.57
CA VAL A 126 9.51 9.01 -17.54
C VAL A 126 10.11 10.37 -17.89
N GLY A 127 10.18 10.73 -19.18
CA GLY A 127 10.52 12.09 -19.61
C GLY A 127 9.47 13.15 -19.22
N ALA A 128 8.22 12.74 -18.97
CA ALA A 128 7.13 13.63 -18.57
C ALA A 128 6.85 13.63 -17.05
N VAL A 129 7.38 12.64 -16.32
CA VAL A 129 7.24 12.54 -14.86
C VAL A 129 8.47 13.17 -14.22
N ASP A 130 8.34 14.39 -13.73
CA ASP A 130 9.36 15.00 -12.87
C ASP A 130 9.53 14.15 -11.60
N LEU A 131 10.73 13.62 -11.39
CA LEU A 131 11.07 12.83 -10.20
C LEU A 131 11.19 13.69 -8.94
N ALA A 132 11.47 14.99 -9.09
CA ALA A 132 11.66 15.90 -7.96
C ALA A 132 10.39 16.07 -7.09
N PRO A 133 9.20 16.36 -7.64
CA PRO A 133 7.93 16.36 -6.88
C PRO A 133 7.64 15.02 -6.19
N PHE A 134 8.04 13.90 -6.79
CA PHE A 134 7.81 12.58 -6.23
C PHE A 134 8.67 12.34 -4.97
N VAL A 135 9.94 12.77 -5.01
CA VAL A 135 10.84 12.72 -3.85
C VAL A 135 10.41 13.70 -2.76
N GLU A 136 9.91 14.87 -3.13
CA GLU A 136 9.38 15.83 -2.15
C GLU A 136 8.12 15.29 -1.45
N ALA A 137 7.17 14.78 -2.23
CA ALA A 137 5.99 14.11 -1.71
C ALA A 137 6.36 12.90 -0.84
N PHE A 138 7.38 12.13 -1.21
CA PHE A 138 7.90 11.03 -0.39
C PHE A 138 8.36 11.49 0.98
N LEU A 139 9.22 12.50 1.01
CA LEU A 139 9.81 12.99 2.26
C LEU A 139 8.73 13.56 3.18
N LEU A 140 7.76 14.28 2.61
CA LEU A 140 6.69 14.93 3.38
C LEU A 140 5.56 13.99 3.80
N LEU A 141 5.16 13.03 2.95
CA LEU A 141 4.01 12.15 3.23
C LEU A 141 4.41 10.82 3.85
N ILE A 142 5.64 10.34 3.63
CA ILE A 142 6.07 9.04 4.14
C ILE A 142 7.12 9.22 5.22
N VAL A 143 8.26 9.85 4.91
CA VAL A 143 9.39 9.92 5.85
C VAL A 143 9.02 10.74 7.09
N LEU A 144 8.40 11.89 6.91
CA LEU A 144 8.01 12.76 8.02
C LEU A 144 6.98 12.09 8.96
N PRO A 145 5.87 11.49 8.48
CA PRO A 145 4.95 10.74 9.32
C PRO A 145 5.57 9.51 9.98
N LEU A 146 6.47 8.81 9.27
CA LEU A 146 7.16 7.63 9.81
C LEU A 146 8.10 8.01 10.97
N VAL A 147 8.92 9.05 10.80
CA VAL A 147 9.84 9.54 11.82
C VAL A 147 9.06 10.08 13.03
N THR A 148 8.03 10.88 12.79
CA THR A 148 7.19 11.42 13.88
C THR A 148 6.46 10.30 14.63
N ALA A 149 5.92 9.29 13.94
CA ALA A 149 5.30 8.14 14.60
C ALA A 149 6.31 7.35 15.45
N GLY A 150 7.53 7.14 14.96
CA GLY A 150 8.61 6.50 15.70
C GLY A 150 8.99 7.28 16.97
N LEU A 151 9.10 8.61 16.87
CA LEU A 151 9.34 9.49 18.02
C LEU A 151 8.19 9.44 19.03
N THR A 152 6.94 9.47 18.58
CA THR A 152 5.77 9.36 19.45
C THR A 152 5.74 8.03 20.20
N GLN A 153 6.06 6.90 19.55
CA GLN A 153 6.16 5.61 20.23
C GLN A 153 7.31 5.54 21.24
N LEU A 154 8.47 6.14 20.93
CA LEU A 154 9.60 6.24 21.87
C LEU A 154 9.23 7.04 23.12
N VAL A 155 8.51 8.15 22.95
CA VAL A 155 8.01 8.98 24.04
C VAL A 155 6.90 8.28 24.82
N ALA A 156 6.01 7.55 24.14
CA ALA A 156 4.95 6.75 24.75
C ALA A 156 5.49 5.63 25.63
N ALA A 157 6.59 4.99 25.21
CA ALA A 157 7.27 3.96 26.02
C ALA A 157 7.88 4.53 27.32
N ARG A 158 8.13 5.85 27.39
CA ARG A 158 8.79 6.51 28.53
C ARG A 158 7.86 7.40 29.36
N THR A 159 6.69 7.80 28.83
CA THR A 159 5.80 8.77 29.49
C THR A 159 4.32 8.41 29.33
N ARG A 160 3.53 8.68 30.37
CA ARG A 160 2.07 8.45 30.36
C ARG A 160 1.33 9.34 29.34
N TRP A 161 1.84 10.55 29.09
CA TRP A 161 1.30 11.45 28.08
C TRP A 161 1.47 10.90 26.67
N GLY A 162 2.66 10.36 26.34
CA GLY A 162 2.87 9.72 25.03
C GLY A 162 1.97 8.49 24.84
N ALA A 163 1.74 7.70 25.89
CA ALA A 163 0.82 6.55 25.84
C ALA A 163 -0.63 6.98 25.58
N ALA A 164 -1.10 8.04 26.24
CA ALA A 164 -2.44 8.60 26.01
C ALA A 164 -2.62 9.15 24.58
N VAL A 165 -1.61 9.86 24.06
CA VAL A 165 -1.63 10.35 22.67
C VAL A 165 -1.68 9.19 21.68
N GLN A 166 -0.89 8.14 21.91
CA GLN A 166 -0.91 6.94 21.07
C GLN A 166 -2.28 6.27 21.08
N GLU A 167 -2.90 6.08 22.24
CA GLU A 167 -4.22 5.45 22.36
C GLU A 167 -5.31 6.24 21.63
N VAL A 168 -5.32 7.58 21.77
CA VAL A 168 -6.28 8.45 21.07
C VAL A 168 -6.10 8.38 19.57
N VAL A 169 -4.86 8.44 19.06
CA VAL A 169 -4.58 8.40 17.62
C VAL A 169 -4.96 7.04 17.02
N LEU A 170 -4.69 5.94 17.72
CA LEU A 170 -5.12 4.60 17.29
C LEU A 170 -6.66 4.47 17.28
N GLY A 171 -7.34 5.02 18.28
CA GLY A 171 -8.81 5.08 18.32
C GLY A 171 -9.40 5.96 17.21
N ALA A 172 -8.69 7.01 16.81
CA ALA A 172 -9.09 7.91 15.73
C ALA A 172 -8.81 7.35 14.33
N MET A 173 -8.04 6.27 14.17
CA MET A 173 -7.69 5.71 12.86
C MET A 173 -8.94 5.35 12.04
N VAL A 174 -9.90 4.63 12.63
CA VAL A 174 -11.13 4.22 11.94
C VAL A 174 -11.96 5.41 11.44
N PRO A 175 -12.30 6.42 12.26
CA PRO A 175 -13.04 7.59 11.76
C PRO A 175 -12.24 8.41 10.74
N LEU A 176 -10.91 8.52 10.88
CA LEU A 176 -10.07 9.20 9.88
C LEU A 176 -10.12 8.50 8.53
N MET A 177 -10.04 7.17 8.52
CA MET A 177 -10.15 6.35 7.30
C MET A 177 -11.51 6.55 6.63
N MET A 178 -12.60 6.50 7.41
CA MET A 178 -13.95 6.72 6.89
C MET A 178 -14.13 8.11 6.30
N LEU A 179 -13.60 9.14 6.97
CA LEU A 179 -13.64 10.51 6.48
C LEU A 179 -12.82 10.67 5.19
N THR A 180 -11.63 10.07 5.13
CA THR A 180 -10.78 10.12 3.93
C THR A 180 -11.47 9.44 2.74
N LEU A 181 -12.04 8.24 2.95
CA LEU A 181 -12.83 7.57 1.92
C LEU A 181 -14.01 8.41 1.47
N ALA A 182 -14.77 8.99 2.41
CA ALA A 182 -15.91 9.83 2.07
C ALA A 182 -15.52 11.05 1.23
N VAL A 183 -14.43 11.74 1.60
CA VAL A 183 -13.92 12.90 0.86
C VAL A 183 -13.44 12.50 -0.53
N VAL A 184 -12.67 11.42 -0.65
CA VAL A 184 -12.16 10.93 -1.94
C VAL A 184 -13.31 10.50 -2.85
N VAL A 185 -14.27 9.72 -2.33
CA VAL A 185 -15.43 9.28 -3.11
C VAL A 185 -16.26 10.48 -3.54
N ALA A 186 -16.58 11.41 -2.64
CA ALA A 186 -17.35 12.62 -2.97
C ALA A 186 -16.65 13.48 -4.03
N SER A 187 -15.31 13.57 -3.99
CA SER A 187 -14.53 14.33 -4.96
C SER A 187 -14.47 13.65 -6.34
N GLN A 188 -14.36 12.31 -6.37
CA GLN A 188 -14.09 11.56 -7.60
C GLN A 188 -15.36 11.03 -8.29
N ILE A 189 -16.52 11.01 -7.62
CA ILE A 189 -17.75 10.39 -8.16
C ILE A 189 -18.22 11.00 -9.49
N ALA A 190 -18.05 12.32 -9.68
CA ALA A 190 -18.42 13.02 -10.91
C ALA A 190 -17.43 12.80 -12.08
N GLY A 191 -16.19 12.40 -11.77
CA GLY A 191 -15.18 11.99 -12.75
C GLY A 191 -15.40 10.55 -13.19
N VAL A 192 -15.55 9.64 -12.22
CA VAL A 192 -15.75 8.20 -12.45
C VAL A 192 -17.03 7.91 -13.23
N GLY A 193 -18.13 8.62 -12.93
CA GLY A 193 -19.42 8.44 -13.61
C GLY A 193 -19.35 8.63 -15.14
N ARG A 194 -18.43 9.45 -15.65
CA ARG A 194 -18.24 9.68 -17.09
C ARG A 194 -17.39 8.61 -17.79
N GLN A 195 -16.67 7.78 -17.05
CA GLN A 195 -15.75 6.77 -17.58
C GLN A 195 -16.12 5.34 -17.18
N LEU A 196 -17.35 5.11 -16.70
CA LEU A 196 -17.84 3.78 -16.29
C LEU A 196 -17.66 2.71 -17.37
N GLY A 197 -17.83 3.06 -18.64
CA GLY A 197 -17.61 2.15 -19.77
C GLY A 197 -16.17 1.63 -19.88
N VAL A 198 -15.19 2.48 -19.58
CA VAL A 198 -13.76 2.13 -19.62
C VAL A 198 -13.36 1.36 -18.35
N LEU A 199 -13.93 1.71 -17.19
CA LEU A 199 -13.71 1.00 -15.93
C LEU A 199 -14.19 -0.46 -15.94
N LEU A 200 -15.27 -0.75 -16.68
CA LEU A 200 -15.76 -2.13 -16.87
C LEU A 200 -14.68 -3.06 -17.43
N LEU A 201 -13.75 -2.53 -18.22
CA LEU A 201 -12.65 -3.28 -18.82
C LEU A 201 -11.55 -3.64 -17.79
N ALA A 202 -11.50 -2.95 -16.64
CA ALA A 202 -10.59 -3.28 -15.54
C ALA A 202 -11.10 -4.42 -14.65
N ILE A 203 -12.42 -4.64 -14.58
CA ILE A 203 -13.02 -5.68 -13.73
C ILE A 203 -12.46 -7.08 -14.04
N PRO A 204 -12.43 -7.55 -15.31
CA PRO A 204 -11.88 -8.86 -15.65
C PRO A 204 -10.41 -9.00 -15.26
N VAL A 205 -9.64 -7.92 -15.36
CA VAL A 205 -8.21 -7.89 -15.03
C VAL A 205 -8.02 -8.08 -13.54
N PHE A 206 -8.79 -7.38 -12.70
CA PHE A 206 -8.75 -7.55 -11.25
C PHE A 206 -9.20 -8.94 -10.81
N VAL A 207 -10.26 -9.49 -11.43
CA VAL A 207 -10.74 -10.85 -11.13
C VAL A 207 -9.70 -11.89 -11.51
N LEU A 208 -9.10 -11.76 -12.70
CA LEU A 208 -8.08 -12.68 -13.18
C LEU A 208 -6.80 -12.57 -12.34
N PHE A 209 -6.41 -11.35 -11.96
CA PHE A 209 -5.30 -11.11 -11.03
C PHE A 209 -5.54 -11.83 -9.70
N ALA A 210 -6.70 -11.63 -9.06
CA ALA A 210 -7.03 -12.31 -7.81
C ALA A 210 -7.04 -13.84 -7.99
N ALA A 211 -7.62 -14.35 -9.07
CA ALA A 211 -7.66 -15.78 -9.37
C ALA A 211 -6.28 -16.42 -9.55
N VAL A 212 -5.32 -15.67 -10.12
CA VAL A 212 -3.92 -16.13 -10.32
C VAL A 212 -3.09 -15.95 -9.05
N MET A 213 -3.28 -14.85 -8.32
CA MET A 213 -2.43 -14.53 -7.17
C MET A 213 -2.74 -15.37 -5.94
N VAL A 214 -3.99 -15.79 -5.75
CA VAL A 214 -4.36 -16.71 -4.66
C VAL A 214 -3.55 -18.02 -4.71
N PRO A 215 -3.51 -18.79 -5.82
CA PRO A 215 -2.70 -20.01 -5.89
C PRO A 215 -1.19 -19.70 -5.87
N VAL A 216 -0.75 -18.59 -6.48
CA VAL A 216 0.67 -18.19 -6.49
C VAL A 216 1.18 -17.87 -5.08
N GLY A 217 0.49 -17.01 -4.33
CA GLY A 217 0.84 -16.69 -2.94
C GLY A 217 0.75 -17.92 -2.04
N ALA A 218 -0.24 -18.78 -2.28
CA ALA A 218 -0.36 -20.05 -1.58
C ALA A 218 0.81 -20.99 -1.91
N LEU A 219 1.28 -21.06 -3.15
CA LEU A 219 2.42 -21.90 -3.53
C LEU A 219 3.73 -21.34 -2.98
N ALA A 220 3.96 -20.03 -3.11
CA ALA A 220 5.12 -19.34 -2.55
C ALA A 220 5.25 -19.58 -1.04
N GLY A 221 4.15 -19.48 -0.30
CA GLY A 221 4.14 -19.78 1.13
C GLY A 221 4.42 -21.25 1.47
N ARG A 222 4.07 -22.22 0.60
CA ARG A 222 4.48 -23.63 0.77
C ARG A 222 5.97 -23.82 0.50
N VAL A 223 6.47 -23.26 -0.60
CA VAL A 223 7.87 -23.38 -1.02
C VAL A 223 8.80 -22.79 0.03
N ALA A 224 8.41 -21.66 0.63
CA ALA A 224 9.14 -21.04 1.73
C ALA A 224 9.08 -21.82 3.07
N LEU A 225 8.26 -22.88 3.15
CA LEU A 225 7.96 -23.69 4.33
C LEU A 225 7.44 -22.84 5.51
N LEU A 226 6.53 -21.92 5.21
CA LEU A 226 5.94 -21.03 6.21
C LEU A 226 4.78 -21.72 6.95
N ASP A 227 4.58 -21.31 8.21
CA ASP A 227 3.46 -21.73 9.02
C ASP A 227 2.12 -21.27 8.41
N VAL A 228 1.04 -21.98 8.73
CA VAL A 228 -0.30 -21.72 8.16
C VAL A 228 -0.74 -20.25 8.30
N PRO A 229 -0.52 -19.56 9.45
CA PRO A 229 -0.84 -18.15 9.58
C PRO A 229 -0.01 -17.24 8.66
N ALA A 230 1.28 -17.51 8.49
CA ALA A 230 2.17 -16.73 7.62
C ALA A 230 1.83 -16.94 6.14
N ARG A 231 1.48 -18.16 5.76
CA ARG A 231 1.02 -18.47 4.39
C ARG A 231 -0.28 -17.76 4.05
N ARG A 232 -1.23 -17.67 5.01
CA ARG A 232 -2.46 -16.88 4.83
C ARG A 232 -2.13 -15.40 4.65
N ALA A 233 -1.22 -14.85 5.47
CA ALA A 233 -0.81 -13.44 5.34
C ALA A 233 -0.20 -13.11 3.96
N ILE A 234 0.56 -14.03 3.35
CA ILE A 234 1.11 -13.83 1.99
C ILE A 234 0.04 -13.87 0.89
N VAL A 235 -1.03 -14.65 1.07
CA VAL A 235 -2.14 -14.69 0.09
C VAL A 235 -2.95 -13.40 0.13
N PHE A 236 -3.03 -12.77 1.30
CA PHE A 236 -3.74 -11.50 1.48
C PHE A 236 -2.88 -10.27 1.15
N SER A 237 -1.54 -10.37 1.23
CA SER A 237 -0.60 -9.27 0.94
C SER A 237 -0.64 -8.80 -0.50
#